data_AF-A0A7S1Q5R8-F1
#
_entry.id   AF-A0A7S1Q5R8-F1
#
_cell.length_a   1.000
_cell.length_b   1.000
_cell.length_c   1.000
_cell.angle_alpha   90.00
_cell.angle_beta   90.00
_cell.angle_gamma   90.00
#
_symmetry.space_group_name_H-M   'P 1'
#
loop_
_entity.id
_entity.type
_entity.pdbx_description
1 polymer ?
#
loop_
_entity_poly.entity_id
_entity_poly.type
_entity_poly.pdbx_seq_one_letter_code
_entity_poly.pdbx_strand_id
1 'polypeptide(L)'
;DFRPAFKDLFRGIDAASNGNGIVEVKEIIQAFEAGLEIPPAIQGVVSTGRLLDLFDLLDQDESGGLTEGEFVDGLSCLMLSDVPLETVQILHILRSVRRGVVAVHKAVQGCRGTDGLLSQPSDFSGTGQLRPLRPQVFPLGDPGATPTPPRRQRTDPSKQQQQRQRVQRVHEQEDVRSPIRAYDSEGSFHF
;
A
#
# COMPACT_ATOMS: atom_id res chain seq x y z
N ASP A 1 12.16 -18.92 -14.40
CA ASP A 1 10.71 -18.89 -14.17
C ASP A 1 10.48 -18.93 -12.67
N PHE A 2 9.80 -17.94 -12.10
CA PHE A 2 9.59 -17.76 -10.66
C PHE A 2 8.25 -18.33 -10.17
N ARG A 3 7.38 -18.74 -11.10
CA ARG A 3 6.04 -19.25 -10.80
C ARG A 3 5.99 -20.35 -9.74
N PRO A 4 6.85 -21.39 -9.74
CA PRO A 4 6.79 -22.41 -8.69
C PRO A 4 7.08 -21.83 -7.30
N ALA A 5 8.08 -20.96 -7.17
CA ALA A 5 8.40 -20.30 -5.89
C ALA A 5 7.24 -19.42 -5.39
N PHE A 6 6.52 -18.74 -6.28
CA PHE A 6 5.33 -17.97 -5.90
C PHE A 6 4.16 -18.84 -5.48
N LYS A 7 3.95 -19.99 -6.13
CA LYS A 7 2.92 -20.96 -5.73
C LYS A 7 3.22 -21.56 -4.38
N ASP A 8 4.48 -21.89 -4.11
CA ASP A 8 4.91 -22.42 -2.82
C ASP A 8 4.74 -21.37 -1.72
N LEU A 9 5.10 -20.11 -1.99
CA LEU A 9 4.86 -19.00 -1.06
C LEU A 9 3.36 -18.81 -0.79
N PHE A 10 2.53 -18.79 -1.83
CA PHE A 10 1.08 -18.63 -1.72
C PHE A 10 0.48 -19.74 -0.84
N ARG A 11 0.83 -20.99 -1.12
CA ARG A 11 0.40 -22.15 -0.32
C ARG A 11 0.86 -22.06 1.13
N GLY A 12 2.07 -21.55 1.37
CA GLY A 12 2.57 -21.33 2.72
C GLY A 12 1.74 -20.32 3.51
N ILE A 13 1.31 -19.22 2.86
CA ILE A 13 0.46 -18.20 3.47
C ILE A 13 -0.97 -18.73 3.68
N ASP A 14 -1.58 -19.32 2.65
CA ASP A 14 -2.94 -19.85 2.69
C ASP A 14 -3.10 -20.99 3.72
N ALA A 15 -2.11 -21.90 3.80
CA ALA A 15 -2.11 -22.98 4.78
C ALA A 15 -1.93 -22.50 6.23
N ALA A 16 -1.36 -21.32 6.45
CA ALA A 16 -1.21 -20.75 7.80
C ALA A 16 -2.53 -20.23 8.37
N SER A 17 -3.51 -19.93 7.51
CA SER A 17 -4.81 -19.40 7.93
C SER A 17 -5.91 -20.47 7.90
N ASN A 18 -6.40 -20.79 6.70
CA ASN A 18 -7.66 -21.50 6.50
C ASN A 18 -7.64 -22.41 5.26
N GLY A 19 -6.69 -22.24 4.33
CA GLY A 19 -6.55 -23.09 3.15
C GLY A 19 -7.73 -22.97 2.18
N ASN A 20 -8.34 -21.79 2.09
CA ASN A 20 -9.52 -21.56 1.24
C ASN A 20 -9.14 -21.19 -0.21
N GLY A 21 -7.85 -21.02 -0.50
CA GLY A 21 -7.34 -20.62 -1.81
C GLY A 21 -7.45 -19.12 -2.09
N ILE A 22 -7.74 -18.30 -1.07
CA ILE A 22 -7.85 -16.85 -1.12
C ILE A 22 -7.02 -16.28 0.02
N VAL A 23 -5.96 -15.55 -0.30
CA VAL A 23 -5.10 -14.93 0.70
C VAL A 23 -5.58 -13.51 0.99
N GLU A 24 -5.97 -13.24 2.24
CA GLU A 24 -6.31 -11.90 2.73
C GLU A 24 -5.07 -11.16 3.26
N VAL A 25 -5.13 -9.83 3.29
CA VAL A 25 -4.07 -8.96 3.84
C VAL A 25 -3.66 -9.36 5.27
N LYS A 26 -4.62 -9.72 6.11
CA LYS A 26 -4.37 -10.09 7.51
C LYS A 26 -3.57 -11.38 7.62
N GLU A 27 -3.81 -12.33 6.73
CA GLU A 27 -3.17 -13.64 6.71
C GLU A 27 -1.71 -13.51 6.30
N ILE A 28 -1.41 -12.60 5.37
CA ILE A 28 -0.04 -12.24 5.02
C ILE A 28 0.71 -11.70 6.25
N ILE A 29 0.14 -10.71 6.95
CA ILE A 29 0.80 -10.12 8.14
C ILE A 29 1.06 -11.21 9.19
N GLN A 30 0.07 -12.06 9.45
CA GLN A 30 0.20 -13.17 10.41
C GLN A 30 1.26 -14.19 9.99
N ALA A 31 1.32 -14.54 8.70
CA ALA A 31 2.32 -15.48 8.21
C ALA A 31 3.75 -14.93 8.37
N PHE A 32 3.96 -13.63 8.12
CA PHE A 32 5.25 -12.98 8.34
C PHE A 32 5.62 -12.88 9.82
N GLU A 33 4.66 -12.56 10.69
CA GLU A 33 4.87 -12.55 12.15
C GLU A 33 5.17 -13.96 12.69
N ALA A 34 4.60 -15.00 12.07
CA ALA A 34 4.88 -16.39 12.37
C ALA A 34 6.25 -16.88 11.85
N GLY A 35 7.00 -16.03 11.14
CA GLY A 35 8.32 -16.36 10.63
C GLY A 35 8.32 -17.14 9.32
N LEU A 36 7.31 -16.95 8.46
CA LEU A 36 7.29 -17.52 7.11
C LEU A 36 8.59 -17.19 6.36
N GLU A 37 9.29 -18.23 5.93
CA GLU A 37 10.51 -18.08 5.16
C GLU A 37 10.19 -17.64 3.73
N ILE A 38 10.67 -16.46 3.35
CA ILE A 38 10.55 -15.96 1.98
C ILE A 38 11.67 -16.60 1.15
N PRO A 39 11.35 -17.26 0.01
CA PRO A 39 12.36 -17.77 -0.88
C PRO A 39 13.39 -16.69 -1.26
N PRO A 40 14.71 -16.99 -1.22
CA PRO A 40 15.75 -15.98 -1.42
C PRO A 40 15.67 -15.31 -2.81
N ALA A 41 15.10 -16.01 -3.79
CA ALA A 41 14.87 -15.47 -5.13
C ALA A 41 13.94 -14.24 -5.17
N ILE A 42 13.07 -14.06 -4.16
CA ILE A 42 12.04 -13.02 -4.14
C ILE A 42 12.12 -12.10 -2.92
N GLN A 43 13.04 -12.40 -2.00
CA GLN A 43 13.26 -11.63 -0.77
C GLN A 43 13.58 -10.15 -1.01
N GLY A 44 14.26 -9.82 -2.12
CA GLY A 44 14.61 -8.43 -2.47
C GLY A 44 13.42 -7.56 -2.89
N VAL A 45 12.32 -8.19 -3.31
CA VAL A 45 11.16 -7.49 -3.85
C VAL A 45 9.97 -7.55 -2.90
N VAL A 46 9.86 -8.65 -2.16
CA VAL A 46 8.79 -8.87 -1.18
C VAL A 46 9.28 -8.47 0.22
N SER A 47 9.17 -7.19 0.55
CA SER A 47 9.25 -6.73 1.95
C SER A 47 7.83 -6.56 2.50
N THR A 48 7.62 -6.80 3.80
CA THR A 48 6.29 -6.78 4.42
C THR A 48 5.51 -5.48 4.13
N GLY A 49 6.18 -4.32 4.20
CA GLY A 49 5.57 -3.05 3.86
C GLY A 49 5.21 -2.92 2.38
N ARG A 50 6.07 -3.40 1.47
CA ARG A 50 5.79 -3.39 0.03
C ARG A 50 4.71 -4.39 -0.36
N LEU A 51 4.62 -5.51 0.33
CA LEU A 51 3.65 -6.56 0.03
C LEU A 51 2.21 -6.09 0.29
N LEU A 52 2.00 -5.21 1.28
CA LEU A 52 0.71 -4.54 1.51
C LEU A 52 0.34 -3.62 0.35
N ASP A 53 1.26 -2.75 -0.08
CA ASP A 53 1.03 -1.85 -1.23
C ASP A 53 0.81 -2.64 -2.53
N LEU A 54 1.51 -3.77 -2.66
CA LEU A 54 1.34 -4.69 -3.78
C LEU A 54 0.01 -5.41 -3.72
N PHE A 55 -0.53 -5.72 -2.54
CA PHE A 55 -1.81 -6.42 -2.43
C PHE A 55 -2.92 -5.67 -3.15
N ASP A 56 -3.06 -4.37 -2.88
CA ASP A 56 -4.02 -3.49 -3.56
C ASP A 56 -3.74 -3.34 -5.07
N LEU A 57 -2.52 -3.63 -5.51
CA LEU A 57 -2.13 -3.62 -6.91
C LEU A 57 -2.52 -4.93 -7.63
N LEU A 58 -2.36 -6.05 -6.93
CA LEU A 58 -2.59 -7.40 -7.45
C LEU A 58 -4.08 -7.76 -7.45
N ASP A 59 -4.85 -7.22 -6.50
CA ASP A 59 -6.29 -7.41 -6.41
C ASP A 59 -6.99 -6.67 -7.55
N GLN A 60 -7.21 -7.37 -8.66
CA GLN A 60 -7.79 -6.80 -9.88
C GLN A 60 -9.31 -6.68 -9.78
N ASP A 61 -9.94 -7.57 -9.02
CA ASP A 61 -11.38 -7.65 -8.85
C ASP A 61 -11.90 -6.87 -7.64
N GLU A 62 -10.99 -6.31 -6.82
CA GLU A 62 -11.28 -5.56 -5.60
C GLU A 62 -12.06 -6.41 -4.58
N SER A 63 -11.81 -7.72 -4.56
CA SER A 63 -12.46 -8.64 -3.62
C SER A 63 -11.94 -8.49 -2.19
N GLY A 64 -10.78 -7.86 -2.00
CA GLY A 64 -10.07 -7.80 -0.73
C GLY A 64 -9.29 -9.07 -0.40
N GLY A 65 -9.26 -10.03 -1.33
CA GLY A 65 -8.50 -11.27 -1.29
C GLY A 65 -7.69 -11.44 -2.57
N LEU A 66 -6.63 -12.24 -2.52
CA LEU A 66 -5.89 -12.63 -3.72
C LEU A 66 -6.08 -14.11 -3.99
N THR A 67 -6.53 -14.44 -5.20
CA THR A 67 -6.47 -15.81 -5.69
C THR A 67 -5.05 -16.21 -6.06
N GLU A 68 -4.76 -17.52 -6.13
CA GLU A 68 -3.45 -18.03 -6.55
C GLU A 68 -3.02 -17.45 -7.92
N GLY A 69 -3.96 -17.32 -8.85
CA GLY A 69 -3.70 -16.77 -10.18
C GLY A 69 -3.29 -15.31 -10.14
N GLU A 70 -4.04 -14.47 -9.43
CA GLU A 70 -3.74 -13.04 -9.28
C GLU A 70 -2.42 -12.81 -8.56
N PHE A 71 -2.14 -13.59 -7.52
CA PHE A 71 -0.90 -13.50 -6.78
C PHE A 71 0.31 -13.87 -7.65
N VAL A 72 0.25 -15.03 -8.32
CA VAL A 72 1.37 -15.54 -9.13
C VAL A 72 1.59 -14.68 -10.37
N ASP A 73 0.53 -14.34 -11.12
CA ASP A 73 0.66 -13.53 -12.33
C ASP A 73 1.01 -12.09 -12.00
N GLY A 74 0.44 -11.55 -10.92
CA GLY A 74 0.75 -10.23 -10.38
C GLY A 74 2.21 -10.06 -9.99
N LEU A 75 2.73 -10.97 -9.15
CA LEU A 75 4.15 -10.95 -8.77
C LEU A 75 5.08 -11.27 -9.94
N SER A 76 4.68 -12.17 -10.85
CA SER A 76 5.48 -12.46 -12.04
C SER A 76 5.60 -11.24 -12.95
N CYS A 77 4.50 -10.51 -13.16
CA CYS A 77 4.53 -9.25 -13.90
C CYS A 77 5.42 -8.24 -13.20
N LEU A 78 5.30 -8.10 -11.88
CA LEU A 78 6.10 -7.15 -11.09
C LEU A 78 7.60 -7.46 -11.15
N MET A 79 8.03 -8.72 -11.02
CA MET A 79 9.46 -9.08 -11.11
C MET A 79 10.04 -8.86 -12.50
N LEU A 80 9.24 -9.14 -13.54
CA LEU A 80 9.69 -9.04 -14.93
C LEU A 80 9.64 -7.60 -15.45
N SER A 81 8.78 -6.79 -14.86
CA SER A 81 8.70 -5.38 -15.15
C SER A 81 9.75 -4.67 -14.28
N ASP A 82 10.84 -4.19 -14.87
CA ASP A 82 11.78 -3.22 -14.25
C ASP A 82 11.07 -1.86 -14.00
N VAL A 83 9.85 -1.90 -13.49
CA VAL A 83 9.00 -0.75 -13.27
C VAL A 83 9.41 -0.16 -11.94
N PRO A 84 9.90 1.10 -11.94
CA PRO A 84 10.27 1.78 -10.70
C PRO A 84 9.09 1.81 -9.74
N LEU A 85 9.36 1.69 -8.44
CA LEU A 85 8.35 1.72 -7.39
C LEU A 85 7.47 2.96 -7.48
N GLU A 86 8.04 4.09 -7.89
CA GLU A 86 7.34 5.35 -8.13
C GLU A 86 6.21 5.18 -9.14
N THR A 87 6.42 4.37 -10.17
CA THR A 87 5.38 4.09 -11.19
C THR A 87 4.27 3.24 -10.60
N VAL A 88 4.61 2.26 -9.76
CA VAL A 88 3.62 1.45 -9.02
C VAL A 88 2.77 2.34 -8.12
N GLN A 89 3.39 3.28 -7.40
CA GLN A 89 2.69 4.25 -6.56
C GLN A 89 1.77 5.16 -7.38
N ILE A 90 2.22 5.66 -8.53
CA ILE A 90 1.39 6.47 -9.42
C ILE A 90 0.18 5.66 -9.90
N LEU A 91 0.39 4.41 -10.31
CA LEU A 91 -0.70 3.52 -10.72
C LEU A 91 -1.71 3.28 -9.59
N HIS A 92 -1.23 3.15 -8.34
CA HIS A 92 -2.11 3.03 -7.18
C HIS A 92 -2.95 4.30 -6.97
N ILE A 93 -2.34 5.48 -7.03
CA ILE A 93 -3.05 6.76 -6.94
C ILE A 93 -4.10 6.88 -8.04
N LEU A 94 -3.75 6.54 -9.29
CA LEU A 94 -4.67 6.59 -10.42
C LEU A 94 -5.88 5.66 -10.25
N ARG A 95 -5.67 4.43 -9.74
CA ARG A 95 -6.77 3.51 -9.38
C ARG A 95 -7.65 4.11 -8.29
N SER A 96 -7.05 4.67 -7.24
CA SER A 96 -7.79 5.30 -6.15
C SER A 96 -8.65 6.49 -6.61
N VAL A 97 -8.10 7.35 -7.47
CA VAL A 97 -8.86 8.45 -8.09
C VAL A 97 -10.00 7.92 -8.96
N ARG A 98 -9.74 6.89 -9.77
CA ARG A 98 -10.78 6.25 -10.59
C ARG A 98 -11.92 5.71 -9.72
N ARG A 99 -11.63 5.07 -8.58
CA ARG A 99 -12.65 4.61 -7.61
C ARG A 99 -13.50 5.77 -7.10
N GLY A 100 -12.86 6.88 -6.69
CA GLY A 100 -13.57 8.08 -6.26
C GLY A 100 -14.51 8.63 -7.34
N VAL A 101 -14.06 8.68 -8.59
CA VAL A 101 -14.86 9.14 -9.74
C VAL A 101 -16.06 8.21 -9.99
N VAL A 102 -15.87 6.89 -9.97
CA VAL A 102 -16.96 5.91 -10.15
C VAL A 102 -17.98 6.01 -9.02
N ALA A 103 -17.55 6.17 -7.78
CA ALA A 103 -18.44 6.32 -6.63
C ALA A 103 -19.29 7.60 -6.73
N VAL A 104 -18.66 8.74 -7.05
CA VAL A 104 -19.38 10.02 -7.27
C VAL A 104 -20.37 9.89 -8.42
N HIS A 105 -19.98 9.24 -9.52
CA HIS A 105 -20.85 9.02 -10.67
C HIS A 105 -22.08 8.17 -10.29
N LYS A 106 -21.88 7.07 -9.55
CA LYS A 106 -22.98 6.23 -9.02
C LYS A 106 -23.91 7.05 -8.11
N ALA A 107 -23.36 7.87 -7.21
CA ALA A 107 -24.16 8.71 -6.33
C ALA A 107 -25.00 9.75 -7.10
N VAL A 108 -24.40 10.42 -8.09
CA VAL A 108 -25.11 11.39 -8.94
C VAL A 108 -26.22 10.73 -9.76
N GLN A 109 -25.99 9.52 -10.28
CA GLN A 109 -27.02 8.77 -10.99
C GLN A 109 -28.15 8.29 -10.06
N GLY A 110 -27.82 7.82 -8.86
CA GLY A 110 -28.82 7.43 -7.86
C GLY A 110 -29.73 8.58 -7.43
N CYS A 111 -29.19 9.80 -7.32
CA CYS A 111 -29.96 11.00 -6.97
C CYS A 111 -30.90 11.49 -8.08
N ARG A 112 -30.73 11.05 -9.34
CA ARG A 112 -31.60 11.46 -10.46
C ARG A 112 -32.91 10.67 -10.56
N GLY A 113 -33.17 9.75 -9.63
CA GLY A 113 -34.30 8.81 -9.68
C GLY A 113 -35.61 9.23 -8.99
N THR A 114 -35.71 10.40 -8.34
CA THR A 114 -36.92 10.79 -7.58
C THR A 114 -37.74 11.94 -8.18
N ASP A 115 -37.49 12.35 -9.42
CA ASP A 115 -38.34 13.36 -10.12
C ASP A 115 -39.67 12.78 -10.62
N GLY A 116 -40.10 11.62 -10.11
CA GLY A 116 -41.38 10.98 -10.39
C GLY A 116 -42.52 11.31 -9.42
N LEU A 117 -42.31 12.20 -8.43
CA LEU A 117 -43.36 12.64 -7.49
C LEU A 117 -43.67 14.15 -7.62
N LEU A 118 -43.66 14.66 -8.85
CA LEU A 118 -44.50 15.80 -9.21
C LEU A 118 -45.90 15.28 -9.59
N SER A 119 -46.62 14.80 -8.57
CA SER A 119 -48.07 14.95 -8.56
C SER A 119 -48.35 16.44 -8.73
N GLN A 120 -49.06 16.79 -9.79
CA GLN A 120 -49.45 18.15 -10.15
C GLN A 120 -49.93 18.96 -8.93
N PRO A 121 -49.29 20.09 -8.58
CA PRO A 121 -49.99 21.15 -7.88
C PRO A 121 -50.74 21.97 -8.94
N SER A 122 -52.00 21.61 -9.19
CA SER A 122 -52.95 22.57 -9.73
C SER A 122 -53.07 23.72 -8.72
N ASP A 123 -52.91 24.94 -9.24
CA ASP A 123 -53.26 26.22 -8.60
C ASP A 123 -52.21 26.83 -7.65
N PHE A 124 -51.14 27.41 -8.22
CA PHE A 124 -50.43 28.49 -7.55
C PHE A 124 -50.12 29.65 -8.50
N SER A 125 -51.14 30.45 -8.77
CA SER A 125 -51.02 31.79 -9.33
C SER A 125 -50.44 32.74 -8.27
N GLY A 126 -49.11 32.69 -8.09
CA GLY A 126 -48.40 33.61 -7.20
C GLY A 126 -47.12 34.08 -7.88
N THR A 127 -47.12 35.34 -8.36
CA THR A 127 -45.95 36.03 -8.91
C THR A 127 -44.93 36.28 -7.79
N GLY A 128 -44.18 35.24 -7.43
CA GLY A 128 -43.10 35.26 -6.45
C GLY A 128 -41.77 35.56 -7.13
N GLN A 129 -41.31 36.81 -6.96
CA GLN A 129 -40.07 37.38 -7.44
C GLN A 129 -38.85 36.49 -7.13
N LEU A 130 -38.22 35.92 -8.17
CA LEU A 130 -36.99 35.13 -8.05
C LEU A 130 -35.85 36.01 -7.54
N ARG A 131 -35.27 35.65 -6.39
CA ARG A 131 -34.02 36.25 -5.90
C ARG A 131 -32.82 35.59 -6.59
N PRO A 132 -31.91 36.36 -7.21
CA PRO A 132 -30.69 35.82 -7.82
C PRO A 132 -29.79 35.18 -6.76
N LEU A 133 -29.31 33.97 -7.04
CA LEU A 133 -28.28 33.31 -6.23
C LEU A 133 -26.98 34.11 -6.35
N ARG A 134 -26.51 34.66 -5.22
CA ARG A 134 -25.21 35.32 -5.14
C ARG A 134 -24.10 34.27 -5.31
N PRO A 135 -23.14 34.49 -6.22
CA PRO A 135 -21.92 33.70 -6.27
C PRO A 135 -21.16 33.79 -4.95
N GLN A 136 -20.86 32.66 -4.33
CA GLN A 136 -19.86 32.61 -3.25
C GLN A 136 -18.48 32.80 -3.88
N VAL A 137 -17.93 34.00 -3.70
CA VAL A 137 -16.55 34.32 -4.07
C VAL A 137 -15.66 33.82 -2.92
N PHE A 138 -14.91 32.75 -3.15
CA PHE A 138 -13.85 32.34 -2.25
C PHE A 138 -12.72 33.38 -2.29
N PRO A 139 -12.24 33.88 -1.14
CA PRO A 139 -11.14 34.82 -1.12
C PRO A 139 -9.90 34.15 -1.72
N LEU A 140 -9.45 34.70 -2.85
CA LEU A 140 -8.20 34.33 -3.49
C LEU A 140 -7.08 34.66 -2.51
N GLY A 141 -6.40 33.62 -2.01
CA GLY A 141 -5.30 33.77 -1.06
C GLY A 141 -4.21 34.69 -1.61
N ASP A 142 -3.70 35.54 -0.72
CA ASP A 142 -2.72 36.58 -1.00
C ASP A 142 -1.45 35.99 -1.65
N PRO A 143 -1.09 36.36 -2.90
CA PRO A 143 0.09 35.82 -3.60
C PRO A 143 1.44 36.27 -3.00
N GLY A 144 1.43 37.00 -1.88
CA GLY A 144 2.64 37.54 -1.23
C GLY A 144 3.11 36.80 0.03
N ALA A 145 2.41 35.75 0.48
CA ALA A 145 2.82 35.01 1.67
C ALA A 145 4.05 34.14 1.37
N THR A 146 5.24 34.69 1.58
CA THR A 146 6.49 33.93 1.55
C THR A 146 6.42 32.80 2.59
N PRO A 147 6.70 31.55 2.20
CA PRO A 147 6.66 30.43 3.12
C PRO A 147 7.67 30.69 4.24
N THR A 148 7.15 30.87 5.46
CA THR A 148 7.99 31.06 6.63
C THR A 148 8.78 29.76 6.83
N PRO A 149 10.12 29.80 6.79
CA PRO A 149 10.91 28.59 6.91
C PRO A 149 10.61 27.92 8.27
N PRO A 150 10.51 26.58 8.30
CA PRO A 150 10.24 25.85 9.52
C PRO A 150 11.29 26.23 10.57
N ARG A 151 10.80 26.76 11.69
CA ARG A 151 11.58 27.17 12.85
C ARG A 151 12.43 25.98 13.29
N ARG A 152 13.74 26.01 12.97
CA ARG A 152 14.70 24.98 13.36
C ARG A 152 14.60 24.78 14.86
N GLN A 153 14.04 23.65 15.28
CA GLN A 153 14.10 23.23 16.67
C GLN A 153 15.58 23.04 17.00
N ARG A 154 16.12 23.87 17.90
CA ARG A 154 17.45 23.68 18.44
C ARG A 154 17.46 22.32 19.12
N THR A 155 18.05 21.33 18.46
CA THR A 155 18.33 20.04 19.06
C THR A 155 19.33 20.27 20.18
N ASP A 156 18.92 19.90 21.39
CA ASP A 156 19.72 20.01 22.60
C ASP A 156 21.01 19.18 22.42
N PRO A 157 22.21 19.79 22.52
CA PRO A 157 23.49 19.10 22.26
C PRO A 157 23.72 17.91 23.20
N SER A 158 23.07 17.89 24.37
CA SER A 158 23.11 16.78 25.32
C SER A 158 22.54 15.48 24.74
N LYS A 159 21.48 15.55 23.92
CA LYS A 159 20.87 14.36 23.28
C LYS A 159 21.76 13.78 22.19
N GLN A 160 22.48 14.63 21.45
CA GLN A 160 23.38 14.18 20.39
C GLN A 160 24.60 13.43 20.94
N GLN A 161 25.08 13.84 22.11
CA GLN A 161 26.20 13.16 22.78
C GLN A 161 25.77 11.80 23.37
N GLN A 162 24.56 11.70 23.92
CA GLN A 162 24.04 10.43 24.44
C GLN A 162 23.80 9.39 23.33
N GLN A 163 23.36 9.83 22.14
CA GLN A 163 23.18 8.94 21.00
C GLN A 163 24.53 8.41 20.46
N ARG A 164 25.59 9.24 20.46
CA ARG A 164 26.94 8.79 20.09
C ARG A 164 27.49 7.72 21.05
N GLN A 165 27.30 7.89 22.36
CA GLN A 165 27.74 6.89 23.33
C GLN A 165 26.98 5.56 23.19
N ARG A 166 25.71 5.63 22.80
CA ARG A 166 24.87 4.44 22.63
C ARG A 166 25.28 3.61 21.40
N VAL A 167 25.70 4.26 20.31
CA VAL A 167 26.20 3.57 19.11
C VAL A 167 27.56 2.90 19.36
N GLN A 168 28.47 3.55 20.11
CA GLN A 168 29.76 2.97 20.46
C GLN A 168 29.64 1.68 21.28
N ARG A 169 28.69 1.62 22.24
CA ARG A 169 28.46 0.40 23.03
C ARG A 169 27.94 -0.79 22.20
N VAL A 170 27.19 -0.53 21.13
CA VAL A 170 26.67 -1.62 20.28
C VAL A 170 27.80 -2.26 19.47
N HIS A 171 28.72 -1.45 18.95
CA HIS A 171 29.88 -1.97 18.20
C HIS A 171 30.85 -2.78 19.08
N GLU A 172 31.08 -2.38 20.34
CA GLU A 172 31.92 -3.18 21.26
C GLU A 172 31.28 -4.52 21.65
N GLN A 173 29.95 -4.64 21.57
CA GLN A 173 29.26 -5.89 21.90
C GLN A 173 29.21 -6.89 20.73
N GLU A 174 29.36 -6.44 19.48
CA GLU A 174 29.36 -7.33 18.32
C GLU A 174 30.72 -7.99 18.04
N ASP A 175 31.83 -7.40 18.49
CA ASP A 175 33.19 -7.92 18.24
C ASP A 175 33.55 -9.16 19.09
N VAL A 176 32.67 -9.59 20.01
CA VAL A 176 32.87 -10.78 20.88
C VAL A 176 32.20 -12.04 20.32
N ARG A 177 31.37 -11.95 19.27
CA ARG A 177 30.77 -13.12 18.61
C ARG A 177 31.68 -13.65 17.49
N SER A 178 32.74 -14.30 17.97
CA SER A 178 33.62 -15.35 17.42
C SER A 178 33.72 -15.63 15.90
N PRO A 179 34.90 -16.12 15.45
CA PRO A 179 35.19 -16.41 14.05
C PRO A 179 34.40 -17.62 13.56
N ILE A 180 33.90 -17.51 12.33
CA ILE A 180 33.28 -18.58 11.55
C ILE A 180 34.24 -19.77 11.48
N ARG A 181 33.81 -20.91 12.04
CA ARG A 181 34.44 -22.21 11.82
C ARG A 181 34.40 -22.52 10.32
N ALA A 182 35.57 -22.63 9.70
CA ALA A 182 35.73 -23.27 8.41
C ALA A 182 35.23 -24.71 8.52
N TYR A 183 34.20 -25.06 7.76
CA TYR A 183 33.86 -26.45 7.49
C TYR A 183 34.61 -26.87 6.24
N ASP A 184 35.69 -27.62 6.42
CA ASP A 184 36.21 -28.51 5.39
C ASP A 184 35.14 -29.57 5.12
N SER A 185 34.66 -29.60 3.88
CA SER A 185 33.74 -30.62 3.37
C SER A 185 34.25 -31.08 2.01
N GLU A 186 35.39 -31.76 2.00
CA GLU A 186 35.77 -32.64 0.89
C GLU A 186 34.82 -33.86 0.88
N GLY A 187 33.61 -33.66 0.37
CA GLY A 187 32.63 -34.69 0.11
C GLY A 187 32.76 -35.20 -1.32
N SER A 188 33.75 -36.06 -1.53
CA SER A 188 33.90 -36.90 -2.72
C SER A 188 32.62 -37.71 -2.96
N PHE A 189 31.86 -37.39 -4.01
CA PHE A 189 30.84 -38.27 -4.56
C PHE A 189 31.36 -38.87 -5.86
N HIS A 190 31.76 -40.14 -5.75
CA HIS A 190 32.01 -41.01 -6.89
C HIS A 190 30.75 -41.85 -7.18
N PHE A 191 30.36 -41.77 -8.46
CA PHE A 191 29.48 -42.64 -9.26
C PHE A 191 27.98 -42.66 -8.98
#